data_AF-A0A8T4JR86-F1
#
_entry.id   AF-A0A8T4JR86-F1
#
_cell.length_a   1.000
_cell.length_b   1.000
_cell.length_c   1.000
_cell.angle_alpha   90.00
_cell.angle_beta   90.00
_cell.angle_gamma   90.00
#
_symmetry.space_group_name_H-M   'P 1'
#
loop_
_entity.id
_entity.type
_entity.pdbx_description
1 polymer ?
#
loop_
_entity_poly.entity_id
_entity_poly.type
_entity_poly.pdbx_seq_one_letter_code
_entity_poly.pdbx_strand_id
1 'polypeptide(L)'
;MEINYQDLKINLVMNVIVKQKMDKNKPSYKIFHNKKSQGISINVIIIAAIALIVLVVLIAVFTGRFGIFSEGLNKATTCNEACAALDMKEDASGSLLPGFKDQSEKECYCK
;
A
#
# COMPACT_ATOMS: atom_id res chain seq x y z
N MET A 1 3.09 -88.09 -9.72
CA MET A 1 2.32 -86.92 -9.26
C MET A 1 1.83 -86.22 -10.52
N GLU A 2 0.66 -86.60 -11.02
CA GLU A 2 0.10 -86.03 -12.26
C GLU A 2 -0.66 -84.74 -11.92
N ILE A 3 -0.15 -83.60 -12.39
CA ILE A 3 -0.83 -82.31 -12.25
C ILE A 3 -1.84 -82.23 -13.40
N ASN A 4 -3.13 -82.18 -13.07
CA ASN A 4 -4.21 -82.15 -14.04
C ASN A 4 -4.27 -80.77 -14.71
N TYR A 5 -4.08 -80.75 -16.03
CA TYR A 5 -4.08 -79.53 -16.85
C TYR A 5 -5.40 -78.73 -16.79
N GLN A 6 -6.53 -79.38 -16.45
CA GLN A 6 -7.81 -78.71 -16.26
C GLN A 6 -7.84 -77.84 -14.99
N ASP A 7 -7.21 -78.28 -13.91
CA ASP A 7 -7.12 -77.51 -12.66
C ASP A 7 -6.26 -76.24 -12.82
N LEU A 8 -5.26 -76.29 -13.71
CA LEU A 8 -4.44 -75.14 -14.06
C LEU A 8 -5.24 -74.11 -14.86
N LYS A 9 -6.08 -74.56 -15.81
CA LYS A 9 -6.97 -73.68 -16.59
C LYS A 9 -8.02 -73.00 -15.72
N ILE A 10 -8.64 -73.74 -14.79
CA ILE A 10 -9.66 -73.19 -13.89
C ILE A 10 -9.07 -72.09 -13.01
N ASN A 11 -7.89 -72.31 -12.43
CA ASN A 11 -7.18 -71.29 -11.63
C ASN A 11 -6.81 -70.05 -12.44
N LEU A 12 -6.36 -70.24 -13.68
CA LEU A 12 -6.02 -69.13 -14.56
C LEU A 12 -7.25 -68.28 -14.92
N VAL A 13 -8.37 -68.94 -15.27
CA VAL A 13 -9.63 -68.27 -15.63
C VAL A 13 -10.21 -67.52 -14.43
N MET A 14 -10.19 -68.10 -13.23
CA MET A 14 -10.61 -67.43 -12.00
C MET A 14 -9.79 -66.16 -11.74
N ASN A 15 -8.46 -66.21 -11.86
CA ASN A 15 -7.61 -65.04 -11.65
C ASN A 15 -7.89 -63.91 -12.66
N VAL A 16 -8.15 -64.26 -13.92
CA VAL A 16 -8.52 -63.27 -14.96
C VAL A 16 -9.87 -62.63 -14.65
N ILE A 17 -10.88 -63.41 -14.28
CA ILE A 17 -12.23 -62.88 -13.98
C ILE A 17 -12.22 -62.00 -12.73
N VAL A 18 -11.48 -62.39 -11.68
CA VAL A 18 -11.34 -61.61 -10.44
C VAL A 18 -10.66 -60.27 -10.69
N LYS A 19 -9.60 -60.23 -11.51
CA LYS A 19 -8.92 -58.98 -11.92
C LYS A 19 -9.87 -58.02 -12.62
N GLN A 20 -10.64 -58.51 -13.59
CA GLN A 20 -11.55 -57.67 -14.39
C GLN A 20 -12.70 -57.05 -13.57
N LYS A 21 -13.09 -57.68 -12.46
CA LYS A 21 -14.18 -57.18 -11.60
C LYS A 21 -13.73 -55.99 -10.74
N MET A 22 -12.44 -55.89 -10.41
CA MET A 22 -11.90 -54.88 -9.48
C MET A 22 -11.68 -53.49 -10.11
N ASP A 23 -11.58 -53.38 -11.44
CA ASP A 23 -11.30 -52.10 -12.11
C ASP A 23 -12.54 -51.21 -12.33
N LYS A 24 -13.76 -51.76 -12.17
CA LYS A 24 -15.01 -51.02 -12.48
C LYS A 24 -15.62 -50.25 -11.31
N ASN A 25 -15.07 -50.34 -10.10
CA ASN A 25 -15.61 -49.68 -8.91
C ASN A 25 -14.69 -48.59 -8.37
N LYS A 26 -14.33 -47.61 -9.22
CA LYS A 26 -13.56 -46.44 -8.80
C LYS A 26 -14.52 -45.30 -8.42
N PRO A 27 -14.71 -44.96 -7.14
CA PRO A 27 -15.47 -43.78 -6.76
C PRO A 27 -14.75 -42.53 -7.27
N SER A 28 -15.41 -41.79 -8.17
CA SER A 28 -14.94 -40.48 -8.64
C SER A 28 -15.01 -39.47 -7.51
N TYR A 29 -13.86 -39.18 -6.89
CA TYR A 29 -13.73 -38.11 -5.92
C TYR A 29 -13.84 -36.76 -6.65
N LYS A 30 -14.97 -36.05 -6.45
CA LYS A 30 -15.13 -34.66 -6.88
C LYS A 30 -14.20 -33.79 -6.02
N ILE A 31 -13.05 -33.36 -6.54
CA ILE A 31 -12.31 -32.24 -5.96
C ILE A 31 -13.15 -30.98 -6.18
N PHE A 32 -13.82 -30.50 -5.13
CA PHE A 32 -14.35 -29.14 -5.11
C PHE A 32 -13.16 -28.17 -5.01
N HIS A 33 -12.65 -27.72 -6.15
CA HIS A 33 -11.84 -26.51 -6.20
C HIS A 33 -12.75 -25.32 -5.91
N ASN A 34 -12.91 -25.03 -4.62
CA ASN A 34 -13.52 -23.80 -4.16
C ASN A 34 -12.52 -22.68 -4.48
N LYS A 35 -12.58 -22.16 -5.70
CA LYS A 35 -12.00 -20.85 -6.00
C LYS A 35 -12.80 -19.85 -5.16
N LYS A 36 -12.38 -19.67 -3.93
CA LYS A 36 -12.59 -18.44 -3.17
C LYS A 36 -11.85 -17.35 -3.94
N SER A 37 -12.35 -16.98 -5.11
CA SER A 37 -11.89 -15.80 -5.82
C SER A 37 -12.08 -14.68 -4.81
N GLN A 38 -10.98 -14.06 -4.44
CA GLN A 38 -10.94 -12.93 -3.52
C GLN A 38 -12.08 -11.97 -3.90
N GLY A 39 -13.03 -11.81 -2.97
CA GLY A 39 -14.34 -11.21 -3.21
C GLY A 39 -14.31 -9.69 -3.35
N ILE A 40 -13.25 -9.14 -3.92
CA ILE A 40 -13.17 -7.72 -4.27
C ILE A 40 -13.39 -7.61 -5.77
N SER A 41 -14.51 -6.99 -6.11
CA SER A 41 -14.85 -6.63 -7.49
C SER A 41 -13.70 -5.86 -8.14
N ILE A 42 -13.36 -6.21 -9.38
CA ILE A 42 -12.32 -5.53 -10.17
C ILE A 42 -12.58 -4.01 -10.20
N ASN A 43 -13.85 -3.58 -10.22
CA ASN A 43 -14.21 -2.17 -10.24
C ASN A 43 -13.73 -1.45 -8.96
N VAL A 44 -13.78 -2.12 -7.81
CA VAL A 44 -13.30 -1.57 -6.54
C VAL A 44 -11.78 -1.37 -6.57
N ILE A 45 -11.05 -2.32 -7.16
CA ILE A 45 -9.59 -2.22 -7.33
C ILE A 45 -9.24 -1.01 -8.22
N ILE A 46 -9.97 -0.83 -9.33
CA ILE A 46 -9.76 0.30 -10.25
C ILE A 46 -10.02 1.63 -9.54
N ILE A 47 -11.14 1.76 -8.83
CA ILE A 47 -11.49 2.99 -8.10
C ILE A 47 -10.46 3.29 -7.01
N ALA A 48 -10.02 2.27 -6.26
CA ALA A 48 -9.01 2.43 -5.22
C ALA A 48 -7.68 2.94 -5.76
N ALA A 49 -7.24 2.43 -6.93
CA ALA A 49 -6.01 2.87 -7.57
C ALA A 49 -6.09 4.34 -8.03
N ILE A 50 -7.21 4.74 -8.64
CA ILE A 50 -7.42 6.14 -9.07
C ILE A 50 -7.42 7.08 -7.87
N ALA A 51 -8.13 6.72 -6.80
CA ALA A 51 -8.19 7.54 -5.58
C ALA A 51 -6.80 7.75 -4.95
N LEU A 52 -5.97 6.70 -4.91
CA LEU A 52 -4.60 6.78 -4.41
C LEU A 52 -3.75 7.73 -5.26
N ILE A 53 -3.83 7.62 -6.59
CA ILE A 53 -3.07 8.49 -7.50
C ILE A 53 -3.46 9.96 -7.28
N VAL A 54 -4.75 10.27 -7.21
CA VAL A 54 -5.24 11.64 -7.00
C VAL A 54 -4.73 12.19 -5.68
N LEU A 55 -4.73 11.39 -4.61
CA LEU A 55 -4.20 11.82 -3.31
C LEU A 55 -2.72 12.21 -3.41
N VAL A 56 -1.90 11.39 -4.06
CA VAL A 56 -0.46 11.68 -4.24
C VAL A 56 -0.27 12.97 -5.05
N VAL A 57 -1.02 13.15 -6.13
CA VAL A 57 -0.93 14.36 -6.97
C VAL A 57 -1.30 15.60 -6.18
N LEU A 58 -2.38 15.55 -5.38
CA LEU A 58 -2.77 16.67 -4.53
C LEU A 58 -1.67 17.02 -3.53
N ILE A 59 -1.13 16.04 -2.81
CA ILE A 59 -0.04 16.27 -1.85
C ILE A 59 1.18 16.87 -2.56
N ALA A 60 1.55 16.37 -3.75
CA ALA A 60 2.69 16.88 -4.51
C ALA A 60 2.50 18.34 -4.96
N VAL A 61 1.32 18.68 -5.48
CA VAL A 61 1.01 20.06 -5.92
C VAL A 61 0.91 21.00 -4.71
N PHE A 62 0.24 20.57 -3.65
CA PHE A 62 0.16 21.32 -2.41
C PHE A 62 1.55 21.55 -1.84
N THR A 63 2.39 20.52 -1.73
CA THR A 63 3.76 20.64 -1.21
C THR A 63 4.62 21.55 -2.09
N GLY A 64 4.51 21.45 -3.42
CA GLY A 64 5.24 22.31 -4.34
C GLY A 64 4.87 23.79 -4.21
N ARG A 65 3.58 24.10 -4.00
CA ARG A 65 3.14 25.49 -3.77
C ARG A 65 3.43 25.97 -2.34
N PHE A 66 3.25 25.12 -1.34
CA PHE A 66 3.59 25.43 0.06
C PHE A 66 5.09 25.69 0.26
N GLY A 67 5.98 25.04 -0.50
CA GLY A 67 7.41 25.34 -0.46
C GLY A 67 7.72 26.81 -0.76
N ILE A 68 7.08 27.37 -1.79
CA ILE A 68 7.23 28.79 -2.17
C ILE A 68 6.63 29.71 -1.09
N PHE A 69 5.48 29.34 -0.53
CA PHE A 69 4.87 30.09 0.57
C PHE A 69 5.71 30.06 1.85
N SER A 70 6.32 28.92 2.19
CA SER A 70 7.21 28.81 3.35
C SER A 70 8.46 29.68 3.17
N GLU A 71 9.01 29.74 1.97
CA GLU A 71 10.17 30.59 1.68
C GLU A 71 9.82 32.09 1.75
N GLY A 72 8.62 32.47 1.28
CA GLY A 72 8.08 33.82 1.45
C GLY A 72 7.80 34.17 2.91
N LEU A 73 7.25 33.23 3.69
CA LEU A 73 7.02 33.40 5.13
C LEU A 73 8.32 33.55 5.90
N ASN A 74 9.36 32.79 5.55
CA ASN A 74 10.69 32.91 6.17
C ASN A 74 11.35 34.28 5.89
N LYS A 75 11.01 34.92 4.77
CA LYS A 75 11.43 36.30 4.48
C LYS A 75 10.57 37.31 5.27
N ALA A 76 9.27 37.09 5.35
CA ALA A 76 8.30 37.87 6.14
C ALA A 76 8.52 37.83 7.66
N THR A 77 9.14 36.79 8.20
CA THR A 77 9.52 36.71 9.61
C THR A 77 10.93 37.22 9.89
N THR A 78 11.62 37.81 8.91
CA THR A 78 12.86 38.53 9.21
C THR A 78 12.54 39.74 10.08
N CYS A 79 13.39 39.99 11.09
CA CYS A 79 13.18 41.09 12.02
C CYS A 79 13.00 42.44 11.29
N ASN A 80 13.68 42.64 10.16
CA ASN A 80 13.61 43.86 9.36
C ASN A 80 12.21 44.12 8.78
N GLU A 81 11.56 43.10 8.22
CA GLU A 81 10.20 43.23 7.68
C GLU A 81 9.15 43.43 8.80
N ALA A 82 9.37 42.82 9.96
CA ALA A 82 8.55 43.05 11.15
C ALA A 82 8.68 44.49 11.70
N CYS A 83 9.91 45.02 11.76
CA CYS A 83 10.16 46.41 12.16
C CYS A 83 9.55 47.41 11.16
N ALA A 84 9.65 47.12 9.86
CA ALA A 84 9.06 47.94 8.80
C ALA A 84 7.51 47.94 8.84
N ALA A 85 6.88 46.82 9.21
CA ALA A 85 5.42 46.73 9.35
C ALA A 85 4.87 47.49 10.57
N LEU A 86 5.70 47.71 11.60
CA LEU A 86 5.33 48.42 12.82
C LEU A 86 5.60 49.94 12.75
N ASP A 87 6.07 50.45 11.60
CA ASP A 87 6.45 51.86 11.36
C ASP A 87 7.44 52.41 12.41
N MET A 88 8.26 51.52 12.99
CA MET A 88 9.36 51.91 13.88
C MET A 88 10.53 52.35 13.01
N LYS A 89 10.66 53.67 12.81
CA LYS A 89 11.70 54.28 11.98
C LYS A 89 13.05 54.25 12.68
N GLU A 90 14.00 53.50 12.11
CA GLU A 90 15.43 53.45 12.42
C GLU A 90 15.91 54.57 13.37
N ASP A 91 15.70 54.37 14.66
CA ASP A 91 16.30 55.15 15.71
C ASP A 91 17.37 54.29 16.37
N ALA A 92 18.58 54.85 16.46
CA ALA A 92 19.82 54.20 16.89
C ALA A 92 19.80 53.53 18.29
N SER A 93 18.65 53.57 18.97
CA SER A 93 18.31 52.93 20.23
C SER A 93 17.53 51.65 19.93
N GLY A 94 18.24 50.54 19.72
CA GLY A 94 17.61 49.27 19.35
C GLY A 94 16.49 48.86 20.32
N SER A 95 15.23 48.90 19.90
CA SER A 95 14.08 48.51 20.72
C SER A 95 13.77 47.02 20.51
N LEU A 96 13.77 46.26 21.61
CA LEU A 96 13.37 44.85 21.63
C LEU A 96 11.87 44.73 21.30
N LEU A 97 11.50 43.88 20.35
CA LEU A 97 10.10 43.52 20.14
C LEU A 97 9.73 42.34 21.05
N PRO A 98 9.11 42.57 22.23
CA PRO A 98 8.77 41.48 23.14
C PRO A 98 7.77 40.53 22.45
N GLY A 99 8.20 39.29 22.26
CA GLY A 99 7.38 38.24 21.64
C GLY A 99 7.59 38.03 20.14
N PHE A 100 8.44 38.81 19.47
CA PHE A 100 8.82 38.56 18.07
C PHE A 100 10.22 37.93 18.01
N LYS A 101 10.26 36.63 17.70
CA LYS A 101 11.50 35.86 17.52
C LYS A 101 11.74 35.55 16.06
N ASP A 102 13.00 35.60 15.63
CA ASP A 102 13.39 35.16 14.30
C ASP A 102 13.39 33.62 14.20
N GLN A 103 13.63 33.09 13.00
CA GLN A 103 13.76 31.65 12.76
C GLN A 103 14.91 31.00 13.57
N SER A 104 15.82 31.81 14.12
CA SER A 104 16.93 31.39 14.98
C SER A 104 16.59 31.47 16.48
N GLU A 105 15.32 31.74 16.81
CA GLU A 105 14.81 31.91 18.17
C GLU A 105 15.45 33.05 18.97
N LYS A 106 16.08 34.00 18.27
CA LYS A 106 16.64 35.23 18.86
C LYS A 106 15.58 36.31 18.86
N GLU A 107 15.60 37.13 19.91
CA GLU A 107 14.72 38.28 19.98
C GLU A 107 15.12 39.31 18.93
N CYS A 108 14.12 39.85 18.23
CA CYS A 108 14.32 40.87 17.23
C CYS A 108 14.59 42.24 17.88
N TYR A 109 15.62 42.94 17.40
CA TYR A 109 15.92 44.32 17.75
C TYR A 109 15.75 45.19 16.50
N CYS A 110 14.81 46.14 16.55
CA CYS A 110 14.67 47.17 15.52
C CYS A 110 15.63 48.31 15.86
N LYS A 111 16.52 48.67 14.94
CA LYS A 111 17.48 49.77 15.08
C LYS A 111 17.28 50.76 13.95
#